data_AF-A0A7S2CHV3-F1
#
_entry.id   AF-A0A7S2CHV3-F1
#
_cell.length_a   1.000
_cell.length_b   1.000
_cell.length_c   1.000
_cell.angle_alpha   90.00
_cell.angle_beta   90.00
_cell.angle_gamma   90.00
#
_symmetry.space_group_name_H-M   'P 1'
#
loop_
_entity.id
_entity.type
_entity.pdbx_description
1 polymer ?
#
loop_
_entity_poly.entity_id
_entity_poly.type
_entity_poly.pdbx_seq_one_letter_code
_entity_poly.pdbx_strand_id
1 'polypeptide(L)'
;CEVSEAATKEREVEAGLDAQVEDWASGALKFEDSPATGVAAISISSFEEVQALLDSHLVRTQALRRSPFAGFFRARMDNWERFLTEAQSAVHQWQKVQAVWLDLLPIMAE
;
A
#
# COMPACT_ATOMS: atom_id res chain seq x y z
N CYS A 1 19.14 -23.25 -21.95
CA CYS A 1 19.67 -24.04 -20.82
C CYS A 1 18.75 -23.80 -19.65
N GLU A 2 18.19 -24.85 -19.07
CA GLU A 2 17.17 -24.76 -18.00
C GLU A 2 17.62 -23.88 -16.82
N VAL A 3 18.91 -23.94 -16.47
CA VAL A 3 19.49 -23.08 -15.41
C VAL A 3 19.44 -21.59 -15.76
N SER A 4 19.66 -21.22 -17.02
CA SER A 4 19.61 -19.83 -17.47
C SER A 4 18.18 -19.28 -17.49
N GLU A 5 17.21 -20.14 -17.81
CA GLU A 5 15.78 -19.79 -17.85
C GLU A 5 15.24 -19.61 -16.43
N ALA A 6 15.60 -20.50 -15.51
CA ALA A 6 15.27 -20.37 -14.08
C ALA A 6 15.86 -19.09 -13.48
N ALA A 7 17.15 -18.81 -13.72
CA ALA A 7 17.80 -17.59 -13.24
C ALA A 7 17.14 -16.30 -13.78
N THR A 8 16.67 -16.31 -15.03
CA THR A 8 15.94 -15.18 -15.60
C THR A 8 14.61 -14.96 -14.88
N LYS A 9 13.88 -16.04 -14.57
CA LYS A 9 12.61 -15.96 -13.85
C LYS A 9 12.77 -15.54 -12.39
N GLU A 10 13.83 -15.97 -11.72
CA GLU A 10 14.17 -15.51 -10.37
C GLU A 10 14.48 -14.01 -10.34
N ARG A 11 15.22 -13.51 -11.33
CA ARG A 11 15.49 -12.07 -11.46
C ARG A 11 14.21 -11.25 -11.72
N GLU A 12 13.30 -11.76 -12.54
CA GLU A 12 11.99 -11.11 -12.75
C GLU A 12 11.20 -10.99 -11.44
N VAL A 13 11.24 -12.03 -10.59
CA VAL A 13 10.60 -12.03 -9.28
C VAL A 13 11.23 -10.99 -8.35
N GLU A 14 12.56 -10.94 -8.29
CA GLU A 14 13.30 -9.96 -7.49
C GLU A 14 13.00 -8.52 -7.92
N ALA A 15 13.12 -8.24 -9.22
CA ALA A 15 12.83 -6.92 -9.78
C ALA A 15 11.38 -6.50 -9.55
N GLY A 16 10.44 -7.44 -9.60
CA GLY A 16 9.03 -7.19 -9.25
C GLY A 16 8.85 -6.75 -7.80
N LEU A 17 9.52 -7.41 -6.85
CA LEU A 17 9.46 -7.05 -5.44
C LEU A 17 10.15 -5.71 -5.15
N ASP A 18 11.31 -5.45 -5.77
CA ASP A 18 12.02 -4.18 -5.61
C ASP A 18 11.17 -3.01 -6.11
N ALA A 19 10.57 -3.16 -7.29
CA ALA A 19 9.69 -2.14 -7.85
C ALA A 19 8.48 -1.84 -6.95
N GLN A 20 7.89 -2.85 -6.30
CA GLN A 20 6.80 -2.64 -5.34
C GLN A 20 7.25 -1.83 -4.12
N VAL A 21 8.43 -2.14 -3.58
CA VAL A 21 8.96 -1.42 -2.42
C VAL A 21 9.28 0.04 -2.77
N GLU A 22 9.86 0.29 -3.93
CA GLU A 22 10.17 1.63 -4.42
C GLU A 22 8.91 2.45 -4.71
N ASP A 23 7.93 1.85 -5.39
CA ASP A 23 6.63 2.46 -5.69
C ASP A 23 5.91 2.88 -4.40
N TRP A 24 5.90 2.00 -3.38
CA TRP A 24 5.38 2.35 -2.06
C TRP A 24 6.14 3.51 -1.38
N ALA A 25 7.47 3.51 -1.45
CA ALA A 25 8.29 4.57 -0.86
C ALA A 25 8.08 5.94 -1.54
N SER A 26 7.67 5.94 -2.81
CA SER A 26 7.33 7.17 -3.56
C SER A 26 5.91 7.69 -3.27
N GLY A 27 5.04 6.84 -2.71
CA GLY A 27 3.67 7.21 -2.35
C GLY A 27 3.64 8.18 -1.17
N ALA A 28 2.80 9.22 -1.28
CA ALA A 28 2.59 10.18 -0.20
C ALA A 28 1.10 10.49 -0.03
N LEU A 29 0.63 10.48 1.22
CA LEU A 29 -0.69 10.99 1.57
C LEU A 29 -0.68 12.52 1.49
N LYS A 30 -1.62 13.09 0.74
CA LYS A 30 -1.75 14.53 0.57
C LYS A 30 -2.78 15.06 1.56
N PHE A 31 -2.41 16.14 2.25
CA PHE A 31 -3.29 16.89 3.12
C PHE A 31 -3.87 18.08 2.36
N GLU A 32 -5.16 18.31 2.54
CA GLU A 32 -5.89 19.46 2.02
C GLU A 32 -6.55 20.20 3.19
N ASP A 33 -6.50 21.53 3.14
CA ASP A 33 -7.20 22.37 4.10
C ASP A 33 -8.70 22.34 3.79
N SER A 34 -9.51 21.95 4.77
CA SER A 34 -10.96 22.01 4.62
C SER A 34 -11.43 23.48 4.66
N PRO A 35 -12.04 24.01 3.60
CA PRO A 35 -12.48 25.41 3.56
C PRO A 35 -13.57 25.72 4.60
N ALA A 36 -14.30 24.71 5.07
CA ALA A 36 -15.42 24.86 5.99
C ALA A 36 -15.00 24.90 7.48
N THR A 37 -13.88 24.25 7.83
CA THR A 37 -13.45 24.08 9.24
C THR A 37 -12.04 24.60 9.52
N GLY A 38 -11.25 24.92 8.49
CA GLY A 38 -9.88 25.42 8.63
C GLY A 38 -8.89 24.37 9.15
N VAL A 39 -9.29 23.10 9.21
CA VAL A 39 -8.45 21.98 9.65
C VAL A 39 -7.95 21.22 8.43
N ALA A 40 -6.64 20.94 8.40
CA ALA A 40 -6.02 20.08 7.40
C ALA A 40 -6.48 18.63 7.59
N ALA A 41 -7.11 18.06 6.57
CA ALA A 41 -7.52 16.66 6.52
C ALA A 41 -6.86 15.98 5.33
N ILE A 42 -6.68 14.66 5.37
CA ILE A 42 -6.17 13.92 4.21
C ILE A 42 -7.24 13.94 3.13
N SER A 43 -6.84 14.28 1.90
CA SER A 43 -7.78 14.30 0.77
C SER A 43 -8.36 12.91 0.52
N ILE A 44 -9.68 12.84 0.28
CA ILE A 44 -10.36 11.56 -0.01
C ILE A 44 -9.73 10.89 -1.24
N SER A 45 -9.37 11.68 -2.26
CA SER A 45 -8.71 11.17 -3.47
C SER A 45 -7.34 10.55 -3.14
N SER A 46 -6.59 11.16 -2.22
CA SER A 46 -5.29 10.62 -1.78
C SER A 46 -5.44 9.30 -1.02
N PHE A 47 -6.51 9.14 -0.24
CA PHE A 47 -6.84 7.86 0.38
C PHE A 47 -7.17 6.78 -0.66
N GLU A 48 -7.98 7.11 -1.67
CA GLU A 48 -8.33 6.18 -2.75
C GLU A 48 -7.10 5.75 -3.57
N GLU A 49 -6.20 6.69 -3.89
CA GLU A 49 -4.94 6.42 -4.58
C GLU A 49 -4.06 5.42 -3.79
N VAL A 50 -3.87 5.66 -2.49
CA VAL A 50 -3.06 4.76 -1.63
C VAL A 50 -3.72 3.40 -1.45
N GLN A 51 -5.05 3.34 -1.32
CA GLN A 51 -5.77 2.09 -1.20
C GLN A 51 -5.65 1.23 -2.48
N ALA A 52 -5.81 1.85 -3.64
CA ALA A 52 -5.64 1.19 -4.94
C ALA A 52 -4.21 0.69 -5.14
N LEU A 53 -3.20 1.46 -4.68
CA LEU A 53 -1.80 1.05 -4.70
C LEU A 53 -1.58 -0.22 -3.86
N LEU A 54 -2.07 -0.22 -2.61
CA LEU A 54 -1.95 -1.36 -1.70
C LEU A 54 -2.63 -2.62 -2.27
N ASP A 55 -3.84 -2.50 -2.81
CA ASP A 55 -4.56 -3.63 -3.41
C ASP A 55 -3.82 -4.21 -4.63
N SER A 56 -3.33 -3.34 -5.51
CA SER A 56 -2.52 -3.73 -6.67
C SER A 56 -1.23 -4.46 -6.24
N HIS A 57 -0.57 -3.96 -5.20
CA HIS A 57 0.64 -4.58 -4.68
C HIS A 57 0.33 -5.96 -4.06
N LEU A 58 -0.75 -6.07 -3.30
CA LEU A 58 -1.14 -7.33 -2.65
C LEU A 58 -1.42 -8.42 -3.69
N VAL A 59 -2.19 -8.11 -4.74
CA VAL A 59 -2.49 -9.06 -5.83
C VAL A 59 -1.20 -9.50 -6.54
N ARG A 60 -0.28 -8.57 -6.84
CA ARG A 60 1.00 -8.88 -7.49
C ARG A 60 1.89 -9.75 -6.61
N THR A 61 2.02 -9.42 -5.32
CA THR A 61 2.83 -10.21 -4.38
C THR A 61 2.27 -11.62 -4.21
N GLN A 62 0.94 -11.77 -4.12
CA GLN A 62 0.28 -13.08 -4.05
C GLN A 62 0.48 -13.90 -5.33
N ALA A 63 0.45 -13.27 -6.50
CA ALA A 63 0.74 -13.93 -7.77
C ALA A 63 2.20 -14.41 -7.84
N LEU A 64 3.16 -13.56 -7.46
CA LEU A 64 4.58 -13.92 -7.40
C LEU A 64 4.83 -15.07 -6.44
N ARG A 65 4.16 -15.09 -5.27
CA ARG A 65 4.31 -16.16 -4.27
C ARG A 65 3.83 -17.54 -4.75
N ARG A 66 2.89 -17.58 -5.69
CA ARG A 66 2.39 -18.83 -6.31
C ARG A 66 3.33 -19.35 -7.41
N SER A 67 4.31 -18.56 -7.83
CA SER A 67 5.29 -18.95 -8.84
C SER A 67 6.25 -20.04 -8.31
N PRO A 68 6.63 -21.03 -9.12
CA PRO A 68 7.63 -22.03 -8.74
C PRO A 68 9.02 -21.42 -8.47
N PHE A 69 9.27 -20.21 -8.98
CA PHE A 69 10.53 -19.47 -8.81
C PHE A 69 10.57 -18.60 -7.54
N ALA A 70 9.52 -18.66 -6.71
CA ALA A 70 9.43 -17.87 -5.47
C ALA A 70 10.27 -18.44 -4.30
N GLY A 71 10.87 -19.63 -4.46
CA GLY A 71 11.48 -20.39 -3.36
C GLY A 71 12.47 -19.58 -2.52
N PHE A 72 13.46 -18.95 -3.16
CA PHE A 72 14.47 -18.13 -2.48
C PHE A 72 13.89 -16.85 -1.86
N PHE A 73 12.87 -16.27 -2.48
CA PHE A 73 12.28 -14.97 -2.08
C PHE A 73 11.08 -15.09 -1.14
N ARG A 74 10.64 -16.30 -0.80
CA ARG A 74 9.39 -16.55 -0.06
C ARG A 74 9.34 -15.80 1.28
N ALA A 75 10.41 -15.83 2.06
CA ALA A 75 10.46 -15.10 3.33
C ALA A 75 10.32 -13.57 3.14
N ARG A 76 10.93 -13.03 2.08
CA ARG A 76 10.81 -11.62 1.72
C ARG A 76 9.38 -11.28 1.28
N MET A 77 8.76 -12.12 0.47
CA MET A 77 7.36 -11.97 0.03
C MET A 77 6.39 -12.03 1.19
N ASP A 78 6.55 -12.99 2.11
CA ASP A 78 5.66 -13.14 3.27
C ASP A 78 5.76 -11.91 4.20
N ASN A 79 6.98 -11.38 4.40
CA ASN A 79 7.18 -10.14 5.15
C ASN A 79 6.54 -8.92 4.45
N TRP A 80 6.67 -8.82 3.14
CA TRP A 80 6.06 -7.74 2.35
C TRP A 80 4.54 -7.83 2.34
N GLU A 81 3.96 -9.02 2.17
CA GLU A 81 2.51 -9.25 2.25
C GLU A 81 1.95 -8.87 3.63
N ARG A 82 2.66 -9.21 4.71
CA ARG A 82 2.29 -8.78 6.06
C ARG A 82 2.31 -7.26 6.17
N PHE A 83 3.37 -6.62 5.70
CA PHE A 83 3.48 -5.16 5.70
C PHE A 83 2.32 -4.50 4.94
N LEU A 84 2.00 -4.97 3.73
CA LEU A 84 0.87 -4.44 2.93
C LEU A 84 -0.46 -4.58 3.68
N THR A 85 -0.70 -5.72 4.32
CA THR A 85 -1.92 -5.98 5.10
C THR A 85 -2.02 -5.04 6.31
N GLU A 86 -0.91 -4.84 7.03
CA GLU A 86 -0.83 -3.92 8.16
C GLU A 86 -1.05 -2.47 7.71
N ALA A 87 -0.45 -2.06 6.59
CA ALA A 87 -0.62 -0.74 5.99
C ALA A 87 -2.09 -0.49 5.57
N GLN A 88 -2.75 -1.46 4.93
CA GLN A 88 -4.18 -1.38 4.61
C GLN A 88 -5.04 -1.16 5.85
N SER A 89 -4.77 -1.93 6.91
CA SER A 89 -5.48 -1.78 8.17
C SER A 89 -5.27 -0.39 8.76
N ALA A 90 -4.04 0.11 8.78
CA ALA A 90 -3.72 1.45 9.27
C ALA A 90 -4.45 2.55 8.48
N VAL A 91 -4.40 2.50 7.14
CA VAL A 91 -5.10 3.46 6.26
C VAL A 91 -6.61 3.44 6.52
N HIS A 92 -7.21 2.26 6.63
CA HIS A 92 -8.65 2.13 6.88
C HIS A 92 -9.06 2.66 8.26
N GLN A 93 -8.26 2.43 9.30
CA GLN A 93 -8.51 3.04 10.61
C GLN A 93 -8.38 4.56 10.56
N TRP A 94 -7.42 5.08 9.79
CA TRP A 94 -7.23 6.52 9.65
C TRP A 94 -8.39 7.21 8.94
N GLN A 95 -8.94 6.59 7.89
CA GLN A 95 -10.18 7.05 7.26
C GLN A 95 -11.33 7.14 8.26
N LYS A 96 -11.51 6.13 9.13
CA LYS A 96 -12.56 6.13 10.17
C LYS A 96 -12.37 7.25 11.17
N VAL A 97 -11.14 7.41 11.68
CA VAL A 97 -10.81 8.48 12.64
C VAL A 97 -11.07 9.84 12.01
N GLN A 98 -10.65 10.05 10.76
CA GLN A 98 -10.89 11.30 10.06
C GLN A 98 -12.38 11.56 9.83
N ALA A 99 -13.17 10.56 9.45
CA ALA A 99 -14.61 10.70 9.26
C ALA A 99 -15.30 11.14 10.57
N VAL A 100 -15.03 10.44 11.68
CA VAL A 100 -15.58 10.79 13.00
C VAL A 100 -15.11 12.17 13.45
N TRP A 101 -13.84 12.51 13.22
CA TRP A 101 -13.31 13.83 13.56
C TRP A 101 -14.03 14.96 12.81
N LEU A 102 -14.21 14.80 11.50
CA LEU A 102 -14.91 15.78 10.67
C LEU A 102 -16.38 15.93 11.08
N ASP A 103 -17.04 14.84 11.47
CA ASP A 103 -18.42 14.87 11.98
C ASP A 103 -18.54 15.60 13.33
N LEU A 104 -17.51 15.55 14.17
CA LEU A 104 -17.48 16.22 15.47
C LEU A 104 -17.11 17.70 15.40
N LEU A 105 -16.41 18.15 14.34
CA LEU A 105 -15.94 19.53 14.20
C LEU A 105 -17.08 20.58 14.31
N PRO A 106 -18.24 20.44 13.63
CA PRO A 106 -19.34 21.40 13.76
C PRO A 106 -19.89 21.50 15.17
N ILE A 107 -19.91 20.39 15.93
CA ILE A 107 -20.43 20.34 17.30
C ILE A 107 -19.45 21.03 18.27
N MET A 108 -18.14 20.90 18.04
CA MET A 108 -17.11 21.53 18.88
C MET A 108 -16.86 23.01 18.56
N ALA A 109 -17.40 23.50 17.43
CA ALA A 109 -17.23 24.88 16.98
C ALA A 109 -18.31 25.85 17.51
N GLU A 110 -19.33 25.34 18.21
CA GLU A 110 -20.33 26.12 19.00
C GLU A 110 -19.88 26.27 20.46
#